data_AF-A0A9P4PVT4-F1
#
_entry.id   AF-A0A9P4PVT4-F1
#
_cell.length_a   1.000
_cell.length_b   1.000
_cell.length_c   1.000
_cell.angle_alpha   90.00
_cell.angle_beta   90.00
_cell.angle_gamma   90.00
#
_symmetry.space_group_name_H-M   'P 1'
#
loop_
_entity.id
_entity.type
_entity.pdbx_description
1 polymer ?
#
loop_
_entity_poly.entity_id
_entity_poly.type
_entity_poly.pdbx_seq_one_letter_code
_entity_poly.pdbx_strand_id
1 'polypeptide(L)' 'RLLVLDSHSSHIMGRFIVFCKEHSIELLTLPLHTSYVLQPLDISCFLPLKGA' A
#
# COMPACT_ATOMS: atom_id res chain seq x y z
N ARG A 1 -3.73 -10.89 -9.57
CA ARG A 1 -3.73 -10.61 -8.10
C ARG A 1 -3.56 -9.10 -7.96
N LEU A 2 -4.23 -8.44 -7.02
CA LEU A 2 -4.12 -6.98 -6.85
C LEU A 2 -3.47 -6.67 -5.50
N LEU A 3 -2.45 -5.83 -5.52
CA LEU A 3 -1.76 -5.34 -4.33
C LEU A 3 -1.95 -3.83 -4.22
N VAL A 4 -2.55 -3.40 -3.10
CA VAL A 4 -2.74 -1.98 -2.79
C VAL A 4 -1.60 -1.52 -1.89
N LEU A 5 -0.92 -0.45 -2.30
CA LEU A 5 0.21 0.13 -1.57
C LEU A 5 -0.07 1.56 -1.18
N ASP A 6 0.56 1.98 -0.09
CA ASP A 6 0.72 3.39 0.17
C ASP A 6 1.75 3.98 -0.79
N SER A 7 1.59 5.24 -1.16
CA SER A 7 2.57 5.96 -1.98
C SER A 7 3.78 6.35 -1.13
N HIS A 8 4.37 5.43 -0.37
CA HIS A 8 5.63 5.66 0.30
C HIS A 8 6.78 5.25 -0.61
N SER A 9 7.74 6.17 -0.79
CA SER A 9 8.82 6.09 -1.78
C SER A 9 9.69 4.84 -1.67
N SER A 10 9.73 4.21 -0.49
CA SER A 10 10.46 2.95 -0.27
C SER A 10 9.86 1.75 -1.00
N HIS A 11 8.55 1.76 -1.30
CA HIS A 11 7.87 0.66 -1.99
C HIS A 11 7.98 0.76 -3.52
N ILE A 12 8.42 1.90 -4.05
CA ILE A 12 8.58 2.16 -5.49
C ILE A 12 10.01 1.83 -5.93
N MET A 13 10.59 0.75 -5.40
CA MET A 13 11.90 0.28 -5.84
C MET A 13 11.72 -0.56 -7.12
N GLY A 14 12.44 -0.25 -8.20
CA GLY A 14 12.24 -0.88 -9.52
C GLY A 14 12.25 -2.41 -9.50
N ARG A 15 13.04 -3.03 -8.61
CA ARG A 15 13.07 -4.50 -8.41
C ARG A 15 11.74 -5.07 -7.93
N PHE A 16 11.02 -4.34 -7.08
CA PHE A 16 9.73 -4.76 -6.53
C PHE A 16 8.64 -4.76 -7.61
N ILE A 17 8.66 -3.75 -8.50
CA ILE A 17 7.73 -3.67 -9.63
C ILE A 17 7.99 -4.81 -10.62
N VAL A 18 9.26 -5.13 -10.90
CA VAL A 18 9.64 -6.25 -11.76
C VAL A 18 9.12 -7.57 -11.19
N PHE A 19 9.37 -7.81 -9.89
CA PHE A 19 8.83 -8.98 -9.21
C PHE A 19 7.29 -9.07 -9.32
N CYS A 20 6.58 -7.97 -9.08
CA CYS A 20 5.12 -7.97 -9.18
C CYS A 20 4.65 -8.27 -10.61
N LYS A 21 5.33 -7.73 -11.63
CA LYS A 21 5.04 -8.04 -13.04
C LYS A 21 5.26 -9.51 -13.38
N GLU A 22 6.38 -10.10 -12.95
CA GLU A 22 6.70 -11.51 -13.19
C GLU A 22 5.68 -12.46 -12.55
N HIS A 23 5.08 -12.05 -11.43
CA HIS A 23 4.08 -12.83 -10.71
C HIS A 23 2.62 -12.46 -11.03
N SER A 24 2.37 -11.66 -12.07
CA SER A 24 1.02 -11.19 -12.45
C SER A 24 0.26 -10.53 -11.28
N ILE A 25 1.00 -9.73 -10.52
CA ILE A 25 0.50 -8.88 -9.43
C ILE A 25 0.36 -7.46 -9.96
N GLU A 26 -0.88 -6.98 -10.05
CA GLU A 26 -1.18 -5.60 -10.34
C GLU A 26 -0.96 -4.74 -9.11
N LEU A 27 -0.37 -3.57 -9.30
CA LEU A 27 -0.03 -2.64 -8.25
C LEU A 27 -0.96 -1.42 -8.34
N LEU A 28 -1.65 -1.12 -7.25
CA LEU A 28 -2.45 0.10 -7.09
C LEU A 28 -1.85 0.94 -5.96
N THR A 29 -1.33 2.11 -6.28
CA THR A 29 -0.77 3.04 -5.29
C THR A 29 -1.79 4.11 -4.94
N LEU A 30 -2.03 4.32 -3.65
CA LEU A 30 -2.91 5.39 -3.15
C LEU A 30 -2.22 6.75 -3.26
N PRO A 31 -2.95 7.86 -3.52
CA PRO A 31 -2.36 9.19 -3.63
C PRO A 31 -1.58 9.60 -2.37
N LEU A 32 -0.50 10.37 -2.57
CA LEU A 32 0.27 10.95 -1.47
C LEU A 32 -0.65 11.74 -0.52
N HIS A 33 -0.39 11.67 0.79
CA HIS A 33 -1.15 12.37 1.84
C HIS A 33 -2.62 11.96 2.01
N THR A 34 -3.06 10.85 1.40
CA THR A 34 -4.42 10.32 1.63
C THR A 34 -4.47 9.15 2.62
N SER A 35 -3.35 8.79 3.26
CA SER A 35 -3.27 7.63 4.15
C SER A 35 -4.38 7.61 5.21
N TYR A 36 -4.56 8.72 5.91
CA TYR A 36 -5.56 8.88 6.96
C TYR A 36 -7.03 8.67 6.49
N VAL A 37 -7.32 8.83 5.20
CA VAL A 37 -8.70 8.79 4.65
C VAL A 37 -8.94 7.58 3.76
N LEU A 38 -7.93 7.15 3.00
CA LEU A 38 -8.05 6.14 1.96
C LEU A 38 -7.32 4.85 2.29
N GLN A 39 -6.46 4.78 3.31
CA GLN A 39 -5.84 3.51 3.69
C GLN A 39 -6.82 2.69 4.54
N PRO A 40 -7.36 1.58 3.99
CA PRO A 40 -8.31 0.76 4.72
C PRO A 40 -7.67 0.17 5.97
N LEU A 41 -6.37 -0.12 5.90
CA LEU A 41 -5.59 -0.70 6.99
C LEU A 41 -5.45 0.25 8.18
N ASP A 42 -5.21 1.55 7.92
CA ASP A 42 -5.15 2.60 8.96
C ASP A 42 -6.49 2.78 9.68
N ILE A 43 -7.60 2.69 8.93
CA ILE A 43 -8.95 2.96 9.45
C ILE A 43 -9.57 1.73 10.11
N SER A 44 -9.32 0.51 9.61
CA SER A 44 -9.93 -0.70 10.14
C SER A 44 -9.02 -1.48 11.09
N CYS A 45 -7.81 -1.82 10.66
CA CYS A 45 -6.96 -2.76 11.37
C CYS A 45 -6.08 -2.08 12.41
N PHE A 46 -5.54 -0.91 12.10
CA PHE A 46 -4.63 -0.18 12.99
C PHE A 46 -5.34 0.78 13.94
N LEU A 47 -6.56 1.22 13.61
CA LEU A 47 -7.34 2.10 14.48
C LEU A 47 -7.56 1.51 15.90
N PRO A 48 -7.94 0.22 16.07
CA PRO A 48 -8.07 -0.38 17.40
C PRO A 48 -6.73 -0.54 18.14
N LEU A 49 -5.62 -0.64 17.41
CA LEU A 49 -4.27 -0.81 17.97
C LEU A 49 -3.63 0.52 18.40
N LYS A 50 -4.19 1.66 17.99
CA LYS A 50 -3.65 2.99 18.30
C LYS A 50 -3.91 3.44 19.74
N GLY A 51 -4.86 2.81 20.43
CA GLY A 51 -5.25 3.13 21.80
C GLY A 51 -4.86 2.07 22.84
N ALA A 52 -4.10 1.04 22.45
CA ALA A 52 -3.56 0.03 23.36
C ALA A 52 -2.23 0.49 23.98
#